data_AF-J9APF6-F1
#
_entry.id   AF-J9APF6-F1
#
_cell.length_a   1.000
_cell.length_b   1.000
_cell.length_c   1.000
_cell.angle_alpha   90.00
_cell.angle_beta   90.00
_cell.angle_gamma   90.00
#
_symmetry.space_group_name_H-M   'P 1'
#
loop_
_entity.id
_entity.type
_entity.pdbx_description
1 polymer ?
#
loop_
_entity_poly.entity_id
_entity_poly.type
_entity_poly.pdbx_seq_one_letter_code
_entity_poly.pdbx_strand_id
1 'polypeptide(L)'
;VGIPQWVVDIRHGATHSHLPSLENLRQAAQYCRNWLWEHHWSRPVAEAIGLNSNIQNENDETDLQQQAADLIDRFMLCSFKKMKLSAYRKNVKPNMEIKFQKILAKMETFIMMHPWEFLGAFLLEGYLILNEKQVRSIDHNIFAKNEAIWVVPEDLQLFWKPIFHYLNEAKMLPELLFQLLEISSNDEIQPIRKRQLIAWSDRMLTAYVEC
;
A
#
# COMPACT_ATOMS: atom_id res chain seq x y z
N VAL A 1 2.46 3.00 -31.98
CA VAL A 1 1.41 3.83 -31.37
C VAL A 1 0.15 3.60 -32.19
N GLY A 2 -0.84 2.86 -31.66
CA GLY A 2 -2.01 2.39 -32.41
C GLY A 2 -3.03 3.48 -32.76
N ILE A 3 -2.58 4.67 -33.14
CA ILE A 3 -3.45 5.80 -33.54
C ILE A 3 -3.80 5.63 -35.03
N PRO A 4 -5.10 5.70 -35.41
CA PRO A 4 -5.56 5.60 -36.78
C PRO A 4 -4.97 6.67 -37.69
N GLN A 5 -4.69 6.28 -38.94
CA GLN A 5 -4.07 7.14 -39.95
C GLN A 5 -4.87 8.44 -40.21
N TRP A 6 -6.21 8.40 -40.18
CA TRP A 6 -7.04 9.58 -40.42
C TRP A 6 -6.82 10.71 -39.39
N VAL A 7 -6.48 10.39 -38.15
CA VAL A 7 -6.14 11.37 -37.11
C VAL A 7 -4.78 12.02 -37.40
N VAL A 8 -3.83 11.20 -37.86
CA VAL A 8 -2.49 11.64 -38.27
C VAL A 8 -2.58 12.56 -39.48
N ASP A 9 -3.45 12.24 -40.43
CA ASP A 9 -3.70 13.04 -41.63
C ASP A 9 -4.35 14.39 -41.29
N ILE A 10 -5.26 14.44 -40.31
CA ILE A 10 -5.83 15.70 -39.79
C ILE A 10 -4.74 16.59 -39.17
N ARG A 11 -3.81 16.01 -38.40
CA ARG A 11 -2.67 16.75 -37.85
C ARG A 11 -1.82 17.35 -38.96
N HIS A 12 -1.42 16.53 -39.94
CA HIS A 12 -0.64 16.99 -41.09
C HIS A 12 -1.37 18.07 -41.90
N GLY A 13 -2.69 17.92 -42.08
CA GLY A 13 -3.54 18.90 -42.73
C GLY A 13 -3.52 20.25 -42.02
N ALA A 14 -3.70 20.24 -40.69
CA ALA A 14 -3.73 21.44 -39.87
C ALA A 14 -2.38 22.18 -39.80
N THR A 15 -1.24 21.49 -39.88
CA THR A 15 0.09 22.10 -39.73
C THR A 15 0.80 22.41 -41.04
N HIS A 16 0.60 21.61 -42.09
CA HIS A 16 1.41 21.68 -43.31
C HIS A 16 0.60 21.88 -44.60
N SER A 17 -0.73 21.77 -44.54
CA SER A 17 -1.58 21.84 -45.73
C SER A 17 -2.78 22.77 -45.50
N HIS A 18 -3.99 22.35 -45.90
CA HIS A 18 -5.21 23.12 -45.71
C HIS A 18 -5.88 22.76 -44.37
N LEU A 19 -6.32 23.78 -43.63
CA LEU A 19 -6.99 23.61 -42.35
C LEU A 19 -8.23 22.71 -42.51
N PRO A 20 -8.31 21.56 -41.81
CA PRO A 20 -9.45 20.66 -41.89
C PRO A 20 -10.74 21.33 -41.41
N SER A 21 -11.89 20.79 -41.85
CA SER A 21 -13.19 21.30 -41.41
C SER A 21 -13.35 21.19 -39.89
N LEU A 22 -14.15 22.10 -39.32
CA LEU A 22 -14.45 22.10 -37.88
C LEU A 22 -15.06 20.76 -37.41
N GLU A 23 -15.86 20.12 -38.26
CA GLU A 23 -16.44 18.81 -37.97
C GLU A 23 -15.38 17.73 -37.83
N ASN A 24 -14.43 17.66 -38.78
CA ASN A 24 -13.32 16.70 -38.73
C ASN A 24 -12.41 16.96 -37.52
N LEU A 25 -12.15 18.23 -37.19
CA LEU A 25 -11.40 18.60 -35.99
C LEU A 25 -12.10 18.16 -34.70
N ARG A 26 -13.43 18.32 -34.61
CA ARG A 26 -14.22 17.85 -33.47
C ARG A 26 -14.18 16.33 -33.33
N GLN A 27 -14.33 15.60 -34.44
CA GLN A 27 -14.25 14.14 -34.43
C GLN A 27 -12.86 13.65 -34.01
N ALA A 28 -11.78 14.28 -34.51
CA ALA A 28 -10.41 13.97 -34.10
C ALA A 28 -10.18 14.28 -32.62
N ALA A 29 -10.65 15.42 -32.12
CA ALA A 29 -10.52 15.78 -30.70
C ALA A 29 -11.28 14.81 -29.79
N GLN A 30 -12.50 14.41 -30.18
CA GLN A 30 -13.29 13.42 -29.45
C GLN A 30 -12.56 12.07 -29.41
N TYR A 31 -12.03 11.62 -30.55
CA TYR A 31 -11.24 10.39 -30.64
C TYR A 31 -10.00 10.46 -29.74
N CYS A 32 -9.19 11.51 -29.86
CA CYS A 32 -7.98 11.68 -29.05
C CYS A 32 -8.28 11.68 -27.55
N ARG A 33 -9.38 12.35 -27.12
CA ARG A 33 -9.80 12.36 -25.72
C ARG A 33 -10.18 10.96 -25.23
N ASN A 34 -10.99 10.23 -26.00
CA ASN A 34 -11.40 8.87 -25.62
C ASN A 34 -10.20 7.91 -25.64
N TRP A 35 -9.31 8.07 -26.62
CA TRP A 35 -8.08 7.27 -26.71
C TRP A 35 -7.16 7.53 -25.50
N LEU A 36 -6.97 8.79 -25.10
CA LEU A 36 -6.23 9.14 -23.89
C LEU A 36 -6.90 8.58 -22.63
N TRP A 37 -8.23 8.63 -22.58
CA TRP A 37 -8.98 8.00 -21.50
C TRP A 37 -8.69 6.51 -21.43
N GLU A 38 -8.97 5.75 -22.49
CA GLU A 38 -8.80 4.28 -22.51
C GLU A 38 -7.35 3.81 -22.33
N HIS A 39 -6.37 4.54 -22.86
CA HIS A 39 -4.98 4.07 -22.90
C HIS A 39 -4.11 4.64 -21.77
N HIS A 40 -4.52 5.76 -21.16
CA HIS A 40 -3.71 6.43 -20.14
C HIS A 40 -4.49 6.75 -18.85
N TRP A 41 -5.74 7.24 -18.90
CA TRP A 41 -6.41 7.79 -17.72
C TRP A 41 -7.44 6.88 -17.05
N SER A 42 -8.00 5.89 -17.77
CA SER A 42 -8.92 4.88 -17.21
C SER A 42 -8.19 3.76 -16.49
N ARG A 43 -6.86 3.74 -16.60
CA ARG A 43 -6.00 2.83 -15.88
C ARG A 43 -5.95 3.26 -14.40
N PRO A 44 -5.93 2.34 -13.42
CA PRO A 44 -5.73 2.68 -12.02
C PRO A 44 -4.51 3.60 -11.86
N VAL A 45 -4.52 4.52 -10.89
CA VAL A 45 -3.47 5.54 -10.71
C VAL A 45 -2.07 4.90 -10.69
N ALA A 46 -1.93 3.69 -10.16
CA ALA A 46 -0.71 2.88 -10.23
C ALA A 46 -0.22 2.62 -11.68
N GLU A 47 -1.09 2.23 -12.60
CA GLU A 47 -0.72 1.99 -14.00
C GLU A 47 -0.35 3.28 -14.76
N ALA A 48 -1.04 4.39 -14.49
CA ALA A 48 -0.83 5.67 -15.17
C ALA A 48 0.51 6.33 -14.83
N ILE A 49 1.08 6.03 -13.66
CA ILE A 49 2.41 6.53 -13.20
C ILE A 49 3.55 5.60 -13.70
N GLY A 50 3.24 4.58 -14.51
CA GLY A 50 4.22 3.65 -15.07
C GLY A 50 4.62 2.52 -14.11
N LEU A 51 3.87 2.32 -13.03
CA LEU A 51 4.18 1.37 -11.97
C LEU A 51 3.83 -0.09 -12.33
N ASN A 52 2.99 -0.32 -13.35
CA ASN A 52 2.82 -1.63 -14.00
C ASN A 52 3.60 -1.76 -15.32
N SER A 53 4.66 -0.98 -15.53
CA SER A 53 5.58 -1.21 -16.66
C SER A 53 6.53 -2.36 -16.35
N ASN A 54 6.00 -3.51 -15.98
CA ASN A 54 6.67 -4.81 -16.02
C ASN A 54 5.59 -5.89 -16.04
N ILE A 55 5.10 -6.22 -17.24
CA ILE A 55 4.75 -7.61 -17.53
C ILE A 55 6.09 -8.38 -17.47
N GLN A 56 6.56 -8.67 -16.27
CA GLN A 56 7.63 -9.61 -15.99
C GLN A 56 7.02 -10.64 -15.07
N ASN A 57 6.74 -11.80 -15.67
CA ASN A 57 6.41 -13.11 -15.11
C ASN A 57 5.67 -13.11 -13.76
N GLU A 58 4.45 -13.67 -13.72
CA GLU A 58 3.70 -13.96 -12.48
C GLU A 58 4.55 -14.62 -11.37
N ASN A 59 5.61 -15.35 -11.74
CA ASN A 59 6.61 -15.94 -10.83
C ASN A 59 7.51 -14.91 -10.10
N ASP A 60 7.85 -13.78 -10.73
CA ASP A 60 8.70 -12.73 -10.14
C ASP A 60 7.90 -11.86 -9.15
N GLU A 61 6.63 -11.58 -9.47
CA GLU A 61 5.71 -10.87 -8.58
C GLU A 61 5.37 -11.68 -7.31
N THR A 62 5.13 -13.00 -7.45
CA THR A 62 4.96 -13.88 -6.29
C THR A 62 6.23 -13.97 -5.43
N ASP A 63 7.41 -13.96 -6.05
CA ASP A 63 8.69 -14.01 -5.32
C ASP A 63 8.92 -12.71 -4.51
N LEU A 64 8.67 -11.53 -5.09
CA LEU A 64 8.79 -10.26 -4.39
C LEU A 64 7.81 -10.14 -3.21
N GLN A 65 6.57 -10.58 -3.39
CA GLN A 65 5.60 -10.54 -2.30
C GLN A 65 5.94 -11.52 -1.17
N GLN A 66 6.52 -12.68 -1.51
CA GLN A 66 7.04 -13.62 -0.52
C GLN A 66 8.27 -13.06 0.22
N GLN A 67 9.14 -12.32 -0.48
CA GLN A 67 10.27 -11.61 0.15
C GLN A 67 9.79 -10.52 1.12
N ALA A 68 8.74 -9.77 0.75
CA ALA A 68 8.12 -8.79 1.63
C ALA A 68 7.56 -9.43 2.90
N ALA A 69 6.82 -10.53 2.76
CA ALA A 69 6.30 -11.31 3.90
C ALA A 69 7.42 -11.80 4.83
N ASP A 70 8.50 -12.38 4.29
CA ASP A 70 9.65 -12.84 5.08
C ASP A 70 10.36 -11.68 5.81
N LEU A 71 10.45 -10.50 5.19
CA LEU A 71 10.98 -9.30 5.84
C LEU A 71 10.12 -8.88 7.04
N ILE A 72 8.79 -8.86 6.87
CA ILE A 72 7.85 -8.52 7.95
C ILE A 72 7.92 -9.57 9.07
N ASP A 73 7.98 -10.86 8.75
CA ASP A 73 8.12 -11.93 9.74
C ASP A 73 9.42 -11.81 10.53
N ARG A 74 10.54 -11.55 9.85
CA ARG A 74 11.84 -11.34 10.51
C ARG A 74 11.81 -10.11 11.42
N PHE A 75 11.17 -9.03 10.99
CA PHE A 75 10.96 -7.85 11.81
C PHE A 75 10.13 -8.17 13.05
N MET A 76 8.94 -8.74 12.88
CA MET A 76 8.06 -9.08 14.00
C MET A 76 8.76 -9.99 15.01
N LEU A 77 9.42 -11.05 14.53
CA LEU A 77 10.14 -11.98 15.39
C LEU A 77 11.27 -11.28 16.17
N CYS A 78 11.98 -10.35 15.54
CA CYS A 78 13.07 -9.61 16.19
C CYS A 78 12.53 -8.60 17.21
N SER A 79 11.49 -7.85 16.85
CA SER A 79 10.79 -6.90 17.71
C SER A 79 10.20 -7.59 18.95
N PHE A 80 9.50 -8.71 18.80
CA PHE A 80 8.97 -9.48 19.93
C PHE A 80 10.08 -10.02 20.85
N LYS A 81 11.20 -10.50 20.29
CA LYS A 81 12.34 -10.94 21.10
C LYS A 81 12.93 -9.78 21.91
N LYS A 82 13.07 -8.60 21.31
CA LYS A 82 13.55 -7.39 21.98
C LYS A 82 12.60 -6.96 23.11
N MET A 83 11.30 -6.95 22.83
CA MET A 83 10.25 -6.63 23.81
C MET A 83 10.29 -7.60 25.01
N LYS A 84 10.33 -8.92 24.77
CA LYS A 84 10.45 -9.92 25.84
C LYS A 84 11.72 -9.71 26.69
N LEU A 85 12.88 -9.50 26.06
CA LEU A 85 14.14 -9.29 26.80
C LEU A 85 14.10 -8.03 27.68
N SER A 86 13.48 -6.95 27.19
CA SER A 86 13.30 -5.72 27.96
C SER A 86 12.37 -5.92 29.17
N ALA A 87 11.30 -6.72 29.03
CA ALA A 87 10.40 -7.07 30.12
C ALA A 87 11.10 -7.90 31.22
N TYR A 88 12.04 -8.78 30.83
CA TYR A 88 12.85 -9.55 31.79
C TYR A 88 14.05 -8.76 32.36
N ARG A 89 14.17 -7.45 32.10
CA ARG A 89 15.30 -6.58 32.49
C ARG A 89 16.67 -7.16 32.14
N LYS A 90 16.75 -7.97 31.08
CA LYS A 90 18.02 -8.48 30.57
C LYS A 90 18.55 -7.51 29.52
N ASN A 91 19.81 -7.11 29.66
CA ASN A 91 20.46 -6.25 28.67
C ASN A 91 20.36 -6.87 27.27
N VAL A 92 19.80 -6.10 26.34
CA VAL A 92 19.77 -6.47 24.92
C VAL A 92 21.23 -6.57 24.47
N LYS A 93 21.64 -7.77 24.03
CA LYS A 93 23.01 -7.98 23.55
C LYS A 93 23.27 -7.04 22.35
N PRO A 94 24.43 -6.38 22.25
CA PRO A 94 24.73 -5.46 21.14
C PRO A 94 24.59 -6.13 19.76
N ASN A 95 24.87 -7.43 19.66
CA ASN A 95 24.66 -8.22 18.44
C ASN A 95 23.18 -8.26 17.98
N MET A 96 22.23 -8.28 18.92
CA MET A 96 20.80 -8.26 18.59
C MET A 96 20.34 -6.90 18.08
N GLU A 97 20.89 -5.81 18.63
CA GLU A 97 20.60 -4.46 18.14
C GLU A 97 21.13 -4.26 16.72
N ILE A 98 22.36 -4.69 16.45
CA ILE A 98 22.93 -4.65 15.09
C ILE A 98 22.08 -5.48 14.12
N LYS A 99 21.60 -6.66 14.54
CA LYS A 99 20.71 -7.49 13.71
C LYS A 99 19.38 -6.78 13.43
N PHE A 100 18.79 -6.13 14.43
CA PHE A 100 17.54 -5.38 14.27
C PHE A 100 17.70 -4.21 13.31
N GLN A 101 18.75 -3.40 13.46
CA GLN A 101 19.06 -2.30 12.56
C GLN A 101 19.29 -2.77 11.11
N LYS A 102 19.97 -3.91 10.93
CA LYS A 102 20.12 -4.52 9.60
C LYS A 102 18.79 -4.97 8.99
N ILE A 103 17.82 -5.40 9.80
CA ILE A 103 16.48 -5.75 9.31
C ILE A 103 15.75 -4.47 8.88
N LEU A 104 15.78 -3.42 9.71
CA LEU A 104 15.16 -2.13 9.38
C LEU A 104 15.71 -1.54 8.08
N ALA A 105 17.04 -1.49 7.92
CA ALA A 105 17.66 -0.99 6.69
C ALA A 105 17.25 -1.80 5.44
N LYS A 106 17.12 -3.12 5.58
CA LYS A 106 16.61 -3.97 4.49
C LYS A 106 15.15 -3.71 4.17
N MET A 107 14.32 -3.49 5.19
CA MET A 107 12.91 -3.14 4.99
C MET A 107 12.76 -1.78 4.33
N GLU A 108 13.48 -0.77 4.81
CA GLU A 108 13.52 0.56 4.21
C GLU A 108 13.91 0.48 2.73
N THR A 109 15.00 -0.21 2.41
CA THR A 109 15.44 -0.41 1.01
C THR A 109 14.36 -1.11 0.19
N PHE A 110 13.72 -2.15 0.74
CA PHE A 110 12.67 -2.87 0.04
C PHE A 110 11.43 -2.01 -0.19
N ILE A 111 10.95 -1.28 0.82
CA ILE A 111 9.78 -0.39 0.72
C ILE A 111 10.02 0.70 -0.33
N MET A 112 11.24 1.22 -0.41
CA MET A 112 11.60 2.25 -1.40
C MET A 112 11.65 1.70 -2.84
N MET A 113 12.02 0.43 -3.01
CA MET A 113 12.17 -0.21 -4.33
C MET A 113 10.88 -0.88 -4.81
N HIS A 114 10.12 -1.48 -3.89
CA HIS A 114 8.96 -2.34 -4.11
C HIS A 114 7.82 -1.99 -3.12
N PRO A 115 7.30 -0.75 -3.14
CA PRO A 115 6.32 -0.30 -2.16
C PRO A 115 4.98 -1.04 -2.25
N TRP A 116 4.57 -1.46 -3.45
CA TRP A 116 3.26 -2.09 -3.67
C TRP A 116 3.25 -3.53 -3.19
N GLU A 117 4.29 -4.28 -3.50
CA GLU A 117 4.50 -5.65 -3.06
C GLU A 117 4.63 -5.70 -1.53
N PHE A 118 5.29 -4.68 -0.95
CA PHE A 118 5.31 -4.51 0.50
C PHE A 118 3.91 -4.24 1.07
N LEU A 119 3.15 -3.29 0.53
CA LEU A 119 1.78 -3.00 0.99
C LEU A 119 0.87 -4.22 0.87
N GLY A 120 0.94 -4.93 -0.26
CA GLY A 120 0.19 -6.15 -0.51
C GLY A 120 0.49 -7.21 0.54
N ALA A 121 1.76 -7.42 0.90
CA ALA A 121 2.13 -8.31 2.00
C ALA A 121 1.68 -7.76 3.36
N PHE A 122 1.82 -6.46 3.60
CA PHE A 122 1.53 -5.83 4.89
C PHE A 122 0.06 -5.88 5.30
N LEU A 123 -0.85 -5.91 4.31
CA LEU A 123 -2.30 -6.05 4.51
C LEU A 123 -2.80 -7.51 4.60
N LEU A 124 -1.91 -8.50 4.42
CA LEU A 124 -2.26 -9.90 4.66
C LEU A 124 -2.62 -10.13 6.13
N GLU A 125 -3.45 -11.15 6.36
CA GLU A 125 -3.86 -11.52 7.71
C GLU A 125 -2.66 -12.00 8.54
N GLY A 126 -2.50 -11.45 9.75
CA GLY A 126 -1.40 -11.78 10.65
C GLY A 126 -0.30 -10.72 10.75
N TYR A 127 -0.34 -9.69 9.90
CA TYR A 127 0.62 -8.58 9.88
C TYR A 127 0.01 -7.31 10.50
N LEU A 128 -0.30 -6.27 9.70
CA LEU A 128 -0.95 -5.07 10.21
C LEU A 128 -2.32 -5.40 10.82
N ILE A 129 -3.06 -6.27 10.15
CA ILE A 129 -4.35 -6.78 10.59
C ILE A 129 -4.14 -8.12 11.28
N LEU A 130 -4.33 -8.12 12.59
CA LEU A 130 -4.06 -9.28 13.44
C LEU A 130 -5.08 -10.39 13.19
N ASN A 131 -4.60 -11.63 13.15
CA ASN A 131 -5.48 -12.80 13.09
C ASN A 131 -6.12 -13.10 14.45
N GLU A 132 -7.16 -13.93 14.48
CA GLU A 132 -7.88 -14.25 15.72
C GLU A 132 -6.97 -14.75 16.85
N LYS A 133 -5.94 -15.54 16.54
CA LYS A 133 -5.03 -16.11 17.54
C LYS A 133 -4.18 -15.02 18.18
N GLN A 134 -3.66 -14.10 17.38
CA GLN A 134 -2.88 -12.95 17.85
C GLN A 134 -3.75 -12.02 18.69
N VAL A 135 -4.99 -11.73 18.27
CA VAL A 135 -5.83 -10.82 19.07
C VAL A 135 -6.19 -11.45 20.42
N ARG A 136 -6.51 -12.75 20.46
CA ARG A 136 -6.75 -13.47 21.73
C ARG A 136 -5.54 -13.44 22.67
N SER A 137 -4.33 -13.28 22.15
CA SER A 137 -3.09 -13.24 22.94
C SER A 137 -2.74 -11.86 23.52
N ILE A 138 -3.33 -10.78 22.98
CA ILE A 138 -2.96 -9.41 23.35
C ILE A 138 -3.80 -8.90 24.54
N ASP A 139 -5.11 -9.15 24.59
CA ASP A 139 -5.93 -9.15 25.82
C ASP A 139 -7.40 -9.51 25.49
N HIS A 140 -8.15 -10.03 26.45
CA HIS A 140 -9.57 -10.43 26.29
C HIS A 140 -10.54 -9.24 26.16
N ASN A 141 -10.11 -8.00 26.40
CA ASN A 141 -10.95 -6.80 26.38
C ASN A 141 -11.06 -6.10 25.02
N ILE A 142 -10.30 -6.53 24.01
CA ILE A 142 -10.31 -5.92 22.66
C ILE A 142 -11.71 -6.02 21.99
N PHE A 143 -12.56 -6.94 22.48
CA PHE A 143 -13.90 -7.21 21.94
C PHE A 143 -14.98 -7.23 23.01
N ALA A 144 -14.90 -6.34 24.01
CA ALA A 144 -16.07 -6.08 24.83
C ALA A 144 -17.23 -5.77 23.88
N LYS A 145 -18.29 -6.60 23.93
CA LYS A 145 -19.41 -6.60 22.96
C LYS A 145 -20.11 -5.23 22.82
N ASN A 146 -19.79 -4.28 23.70
CA ASN A 146 -20.45 -2.98 23.85
C ASN A 146 -19.61 -1.77 23.42
N GLU A 147 -18.36 -1.93 22.98
CA GLU A 147 -17.59 -0.80 22.42
C GLU A 147 -17.72 -0.78 20.90
N ALA A 148 -18.29 0.31 20.38
CA ALA A 148 -18.59 0.48 18.96
C ALA A 148 -17.33 0.71 18.10
N ILE A 149 -16.22 1.14 18.70
CA ILE A 149 -15.00 1.54 18.00
C ILE A 149 -13.81 0.92 18.74
N TRP A 150 -13.05 0.06 18.07
CA TRP A 150 -11.78 -0.42 18.60
C TRP A 150 -10.72 0.67 18.42
N VAL A 151 -9.99 1.00 19.47
CA VAL A 151 -8.86 1.94 19.39
C VAL A 151 -7.56 1.14 19.31
N VAL A 152 -6.71 1.47 18.34
CA VAL A 152 -5.41 0.82 18.16
C VAL A 152 -4.53 1.07 19.40
N PRO A 153 -4.09 0.03 20.13
CA PRO A 153 -3.25 0.20 21.33
C PRO A 153 -1.94 0.94 21.04
N GLU A 154 -1.48 1.78 21.98
CA GLU A 154 -0.25 2.57 21.81
C GLU A 154 0.98 1.71 21.54
N ASP A 155 1.11 0.57 22.24
CA ASP A 155 2.19 -0.39 22.01
C ASP A 155 2.23 -0.90 20.56
N LEU A 156 1.06 -1.13 19.95
CA LEU A 156 0.94 -1.59 18.57
C LEU A 156 1.27 -0.47 17.58
N GLN A 157 0.90 0.78 17.90
CA GLN A 157 1.28 1.96 17.12
C GLN A 157 2.81 2.16 17.15
N LEU A 158 3.43 2.08 18.33
CA LEU A 158 4.88 2.20 18.51
C LEU A 158 5.64 1.06 17.83
N PHE A 159 5.08 -0.15 17.85
CA PHE A 159 5.66 -1.31 17.19
C PHE A 159 5.79 -1.10 15.68
N TRP A 160 4.75 -0.58 15.02
CA TRP A 160 4.74 -0.35 13.57
C TRP A 160 5.29 1.02 13.14
N LYS A 161 5.59 1.92 14.09
CA LYS A 161 6.09 3.27 13.82
C LYS A 161 7.25 3.33 12.80
N PRO A 162 8.30 2.49 12.88
CA PRO A 162 9.38 2.53 11.88
C PRO A 162 8.87 2.25 10.46
N ILE A 163 7.91 1.33 10.31
CA ILE A 163 7.36 0.95 9.01
C ILE A 163 6.48 2.07 8.45
N PHE A 164 5.64 2.69 9.28
CA PHE A 164 4.86 3.85 8.87
C PHE A 164 5.74 5.04 8.47
N HIS A 165 6.88 5.22 9.12
CA HIS A 165 7.85 6.23 8.72
C HIS A 165 8.39 5.97 7.31
N TYR A 166 8.82 4.74 7.01
CA TYR A 166 9.30 4.38 5.66
C TYR A 166 8.21 4.47 4.60
N LEU A 167 6.98 4.06 4.91
CA LEU A 167 5.84 4.22 4.01
C LEU A 167 5.50 5.70 3.75
N ASN A 168 5.68 6.57 4.75
CA ASN A 168 5.51 8.00 4.57
C ASN A 168 6.57 8.58 3.62
N GLU A 169 7.84 8.20 3.82
CA GLU A 169 8.93 8.64 2.94
C GLU A 169 8.76 8.13 1.51
N ALA A 170 8.25 6.91 1.34
CA ALA A 170 7.87 6.34 0.04
C ALA A 170 6.57 6.91 -0.54
N LYS A 171 5.89 7.85 0.17
CA LYS A 171 4.60 8.46 -0.22
C LYS A 171 3.45 7.46 -0.39
N MET A 172 3.51 6.34 0.33
CA MET A 172 2.56 5.23 0.23
C MET A 172 1.45 5.26 1.29
N LEU A 173 1.50 6.18 2.25
CA LEU A 173 0.46 6.28 3.28
C LEU A 173 -0.96 6.58 2.72
N PRO A 174 -1.15 7.46 1.70
CA PRO A 174 -2.47 7.65 1.10
C PRO A 174 -3.01 6.38 0.44
N GLU A 175 -2.12 5.62 -0.20
CA GLU A 175 -2.46 4.35 -0.84
C GLU A 175 -2.86 3.30 0.20
N LEU A 176 -2.10 3.19 1.30
CA LEU A 176 -2.46 2.31 2.41
C LEU A 176 -3.84 2.65 2.98
N LEU A 177 -4.14 3.94 3.18
CA LEU A 177 -5.46 4.38 3.64
C LEU A 177 -6.55 4.00 2.65
N PHE A 178 -6.33 4.22 1.35
CA PHE A 178 -7.27 3.84 0.31
C PHE A 178 -7.57 2.34 0.33
N GLN A 179 -6.54 1.49 0.38
CA GLN A 179 -6.70 0.03 0.44
C GLN A 179 -7.41 -0.42 1.72
N LEU A 180 -7.13 0.20 2.87
CA LEU A 180 -7.85 -0.10 4.11
C LEU A 180 -9.35 0.20 3.99
N LEU A 181 -9.71 1.33 3.39
CA LEU A 181 -11.10 1.75 3.17
C LEU A 181 -11.81 0.88 2.13
N GLU A 182 -11.14 0.58 1.02
CA GLU A 182 -11.65 -0.30 -0.04
C GLU A 182 -11.97 -1.68 0.51
N ILE A 183 -11.01 -2.28 1.24
CA ILE A 183 -11.23 -3.56 1.91
C ILE A 183 -12.39 -3.43 2.89
N SER A 184 -12.44 -2.41 3.74
CA SER A 184 -13.50 -2.26 4.76
C SER A 184 -14.92 -2.12 4.19
N SER A 185 -15.03 -1.68 2.93
CA SER A 185 -16.30 -1.48 2.22
C SER A 185 -16.90 -2.78 1.71
N ASN A 186 -16.15 -3.89 1.71
CA ASN A 186 -16.66 -5.20 1.34
C ASN A 186 -17.54 -5.79 2.47
N ASP A 187 -18.74 -6.27 2.10
CA ASP A 187 -19.76 -6.77 3.03
C ASP A 187 -19.46 -8.20 3.55
N GLU A 188 -18.61 -8.97 2.88
CA GLU A 188 -18.29 -10.36 3.26
C GLU A 188 -17.16 -10.49 4.31
N ILE A 189 -16.70 -9.37 4.88
CA ILE A 189 -15.54 -9.38 5.79
C ILE A 189 -15.93 -9.75 7.21
N GLN A 190 -15.12 -10.61 7.82
CA GLN A 190 -15.22 -10.97 9.23
C GLN A 190 -15.31 -9.72 10.13
N PRO A 191 -16.29 -9.64 11.07
CA PRO A 191 -16.51 -8.44 11.86
C PRO A 191 -15.27 -7.95 12.63
N ILE A 192 -14.44 -8.89 13.10
CA ILE A 192 -13.17 -8.62 13.78
C ILE A 192 -12.14 -7.94 12.87
N ARG A 193 -12.06 -8.37 11.61
CA ARG A 193 -11.18 -7.80 10.59
C ARG A 193 -11.66 -6.40 10.20
N LYS A 194 -12.98 -6.24 9.98
CA LYS A 194 -13.59 -4.95 9.65
C LYS A 194 -13.34 -3.89 10.73
N ARG A 195 -13.47 -4.23 12.00
CA ARG A 195 -13.17 -3.32 13.12
C ARG A 195 -11.71 -2.87 13.13
N GLN A 196 -10.76 -3.78 12.89
CA GLN A 196 -9.34 -3.45 12.82
C GLN A 196 -9.02 -2.50 11.66
N LEU A 197 -9.60 -2.74 10.48
CA LEU A 197 -9.44 -1.88 9.30
C LEU A 197 -9.95 -0.46 9.58
N ILE A 198 -11.14 -0.34 10.17
CA ILE A 198 -11.73 0.95 10.54
C ILE A 198 -10.84 1.68 11.55
N ALA A 199 -10.35 1.00 12.58
CA ALA A 199 -9.51 1.62 13.61
C ALA A 199 -8.17 2.12 13.06
N TRP A 200 -7.52 1.35 12.19
CA TRP A 200 -6.29 1.79 11.54
C TRP A 200 -6.54 2.96 10.59
N SER A 201 -7.66 2.95 9.86
CA SER A 201 -8.05 4.06 8.98
C SER A 201 -8.29 5.34 9.77
N ASP A 202 -9.07 5.26 10.86
CA ASP A 202 -9.34 6.37 11.78
C ASP A 202 -8.06 6.92 12.41
N ARG A 203 -7.16 6.04 12.85
CA ARG A 203 -5.88 6.43 13.43
C ARG A 203 -4.97 7.15 12.43
N MET A 204 -4.92 6.68 11.18
CA MET A 204 -4.16 7.32 10.12
C MET A 204 -4.73 8.69 9.78
N LEU A 205 -6.05 8.80 9.61
CA LEU A 205 -6.74 10.08 9.36
C LEU A 205 -6.47 11.09 10.48
N THR A 206 -6.54 10.67 11.74
CA THR A 206 -6.22 11.53 12.88
C THR A 206 -4.77 12.01 12.84
N ALA A 207 -3.82 11.11 12.57
CA ALA A 207 -2.41 11.47 12.46
C ALA A 207 -2.12 12.47 11.32
N TYR A 208 -2.85 12.36 10.21
CA TYR A 208 -2.77 13.30 9.09
C TYR A 208 -3.30 14.70 9.41
N VAL A 209 -4.32 14.79 10.27
CA VAL A 209 -4.94 16.06 10.67
C VAL A 209 -4.14 16.78 11.76
N GLU A 210 -3.40 16.02 12.58
CA GLU A 210 -2.58 16.56 13.68
C GLU A 210 -1.16 17.02 13.26
N CYS A 211 -0.77 16.82 12.00
CA CYS A 211 0.51 17.27 11.43
C CYS A 211 0.37 18.62 10.70
#